data_AF-A0A849E1B9-F1
#
_entry.id   AF-A0A849E1B9-F1
#
_cell.length_a   1.000
_cell.length_b   1.000
_cell.length_c   1.000
_cell.angle_alpha   90.00
_cell.angle_beta   90.00
_cell.angle_gamma   90.00
#
_symmetry.space_group_name_H-M   'P 1'
#
loop_
_entity.id
_entity.type
_entity.pdbx_description
1 polymer ?
#
loop_
_entity_poly.entity_id
_entity_poly.type
_entity_poly.pdbx_seq_one_letter_code
_entity_poly.pdbx_strand_id
1 'polypeptide(L)'
;MSKSAIFRTLPLLLATFLISACDHEQVQEQPQEAKETAKEFIDSAEAEMLDVAIEAERAAWVNSNFITYDTDMIASEAGEKLTVTGVRLANESKQFSETGDYDTDRKLAMIRTALVLPAPSDPAKAKELSQLSTELNSMYGKGSYCDQNNQCASLGALSNTIATSRDPAELLKAWNGWRTIS
;
A
#
# COMPACT_ATOMS: atom_id res chain seq x y z
N MET A 1 -87.73 29.12 -11.27
CA MET A 1 -86.53 28.27 -11.48
C MET A 1 -86.32 27.52 -10.18
N SER A 2 -86.35 26.20 -10.01
CA SER A 2 -86.36 25.03 -10.89
C SER A 2 -87.22 23.93 -10.22
N LYS A 3 -87.63 22.94 -11.00
CA LYS A 3 -88.64 21.92 -10.71
C LYS A 3 -88.10 20.74 -9.88
N SER A 4 -89.06 20.06 -9.25
CA SER A 4 -89.11 18.77 -8.57
C SER A 4 -88.27 17.62 -9.15
N ALA A 5 -87.85 16.67 -8.30
CA ALA A 5 -88.12 15.23 -8.50
C ALA A 5 -87.75 14.37 -7.27
N ILE A 6 -88.58 13.35 -7.07
CA ILE A 6 -88.63 12.31 -6.04
C ILE A 6 -87.56 11.25 -6.27
N PHE A 7 -86.94 10.67 -5.23
CA PHE A 7 -86.44 9.29 -5.31
C PHE A 7 -86.56 8.52 -3.97
N ARG A 8 -87.24 7.38 -4.06
CA ARG A 8 -87.39 6.31 -3.05
C ARG A 8 -86.04 5.64 -2.77
N THR A 9 -85.72 5.36 -1.52
CA THR A 9 -84.64 4.45 -1.15
C THR A 9 -85.20 3.14 -0.59
N LEU A 10 -84.86 2.05 -1.27
CA LEU A 10 -85.08 0.64 -0.91
C LEU A 10 -83.76 0.11 -0.34
N PRO A 11 -83.74 -0.66 0.77
CA PRO A 11 -82.48 -1.17 1.31
C PRO A 11 -82.07 -2.43 0.53
N LEU A 12 -80.88 -2.40 -0.08
CA LEU A 12 -80.26 -3.56 -0.71
C LEU A 12 -79.28 -4.20 0.30
N LEU A 13 -79.54 -5.46 0.65
CA LEU A 13 -78.65 -6.30 1.45
C LEU A 13 -77.28 -6.42 0.78
N LEU A 14 -76.22 -6.03 1.50
CA LEU A 14 -74.83 -6.22 1.09
C LEU A 14 -74.29 -7.51 1.74
N ALA A 15 -74.05 -8.52 0.92
CA ALA A 15 -73.41 -9.77 1.34
C ALA A 15 -71.89 -9.53 1.52
N THR A 16 -71.39 -9.79 2.73
CA THR A 16 -69.97 -9.74 3.08
C THR A 16 -69.26 -11.01 2.60
N PHE A 17 -68.46 -10.90 1.53
CA PHE A 17 -67.44 -11.88 1.17
C PHE A 17 -66.19 -11.64 2.03
N LEU A 18 -65.93 -12.54 2.99
CA LEU A 18 -64.65 -12.61 3.71
C LEU A 18 -63.66 -13.39 2.86
N ILE A 19 -62.82 -12.69 2.09
CA ILE A 19 -61.62 -13.27 1.49
C ILE A 19 -60.51 -13.14 2.52
N SER A 20 -60.16 -14.27 3.13
CA SER A 20 -58.95 -14.42 3.94
C SER A 20 -57.74 -14.26 3.02
N ALA A 21 -57.15 -13.07 3.00
CA ALA A 21 -55.86 -12.83 2.38
C ALA A 21 -54.77 -13.40 3.30
N CYS A 22 -54.29 -14.61 2.98
CA CYS A 22 -52.93 -15.00 3.37
C CYS A 22 -51.97 -14.16 2.53
N ASP A 23 -51.52 -13.04 3.09
CA ASP A 23 -50.40 -12.30 2.54
C ASP A 23 -49.15 -13.16 2.77
N HIS A 24 -48.79 -13.94 1.75
CA HIS A 24 -47.52 -14.64 1.72
C HIS A 24 -46.49 -13.58 1.34
N GLU A 25 -45.99 -12.86 2.34
CA GLU A 25 -44.88 -11.93 2.19
C GLU A 25 -43.67 -12.75 1.73
N GLN A 26 -43.46 -12.78 0.41
CA GLN A 26 -42.28 -13.35 -0.22
C GLN A 26 -41.14 -12.41 0.16
N VAL A 27 -40.38 -12.79 1.19
CA VAL A 27 -39.09 -12.20 1.47
C VAL A 27 -38.24 -12.46 0.22
N GLN A 28 -38.19 -11.48 -0.67
CA GLN A 28 -37.23 -11.48 -1.77
C GLN A 28 -35.86 -11.35 -1.12
N GLU A 29 -35.17 -12.48 -1.01
CA GLU A 29 -33.75 -12.55 -0.69
C GLU A 29 -33.03 -11.82 -1.83
N GLN A 30 -32.77 -10.53 -1.61
CA GLN A 30 -31.96 -9.71 -2.50
C GLN A 30 -30.64 -10.46 -2.67
N PRO A 31 -30.13 -10.69 -3.90
CA PRO A 31 -28.89 -11.42 -4.09
C PRO A 31 -27.80 -10.70 -3.30
N GLN A 32 -27.41 -11.28 -2.16
CA GLN A 32 -26.31 -10.77 -1.38
C GLN A 32 -25.08 -11.01 -2.24
N GLU A 33 -24.52 -9.92 -2.78
CA GLU A 33 -23.26 -9.94 -3.50
C GLU A 33 -22.28 -10.79 -2.68
N ALA A 34 -21.82 -11.89 -3.28
CA ALA A 34 -20.96 -12.83 -2.58
C ALA A 34 -19.70 -12.06 -2.16
N LYS A 35 -19.48 -11.92 -0.85
CA LYS A 35 -18.27 -11.27 -0.34
C LYS A 35 -17.07 -12.09 -0.81
N GLU A 36 -16.07 -11.40 -1.36
CA GLU A 36 -14.77 -11.99 -1.71
C GLU A 36 -14.26 -12.84 -0.55
N THR A 37 -13.77 -14.04 -0.84
CA THR A 37 -13.18 -14.90 0.18
C THR A 37 -11.75 -14.45 0.49
N ALA A 38 -11.26 -14.77 1.70
CA ALA A 38 -9.87 -14.47 2.07
C ALA A 38 -8.85 -15.06 1.10
N LYS A 39 -9.16 -16.22 0.51
CA LYS A 39 -8.31 -16.86 -0.48
C LYS A 39 -8.27 -16.09 -1.81
N GLU A 40 -9.43 -15.66 -2.32
CA GLU A 40 -9.51 -14.85 -3.54
C GLU A 40 -8.77 -13.51 -3.36
N PHE A 41 -8.91 -12.88 -2.20
CA PHE A 41 -8.14 -11.67 -1.84
C PHE A 41 -6.64 -11.92 -1.82
N ILE A 42 -6.19 -13.02 -1.22
CA ILE A 42 -4.76 -13.35 -1.19
C ILE A 42 -4.23 -13.59 -2.60
N ASP A 43 -4.95 -14.36 -3.42
CA ASP A 43 -4.53 -14.69 -4.78
C ASP A 43 -4.43 -13.40 -5.64
N SER A 44 -5.34 -12.43 -5.47
CA SER A 44 -5.27 -11.13 -6.15
C SER A 44 -4.16 -10.23 -5.59
N ALA A 45 -4.01 -10.16 -4.27
CA ALA A 45 -2.97 -9.39 -3.59
C ALA A 45 -1.56 -9.87 -3.96
N GLU A 46 -1.34 -11.17 -4.05
CA GLU A 46 -0.06 -11.75 -4.46
C GLU A 46 0.30 -11.38 -5.91
N ALA A 47 -0.66 -11.44 -6.82
CA ALA A 47 -0.45 -11.07 -8.22
C ALA A 47 -0.10 -9.57 -8.35
N GLU A 48 -0.86 -8.69 -7.71
CA GLU A 48 -0.60 -7.25 -7.76
C GLU A 48 0.74 -6.90 -7.11
N MET A 49 1.03 -7.46 -5.93
CA MET A 49 2.31 -7.24 -5.24
C MET A 49 3.50 -7.72 -6.06
N LEU A 50 3.38 -8.86 -6.76
CA LEU A 50 4.43 -9.36 -7.64
C LEU A 50 4.73 -8.37 -8.77
N ASP A 51 3.70 -7.84 -9.41
CA ASP A 51 3.87 -6.89 -10.52
C ASP A 51 4.57 -5.61 -10.07
N VAL A 52 4.11 -5.00 -8.97
CA VAL A 52 4.72 -3.76 -8.45
C VAL A 52 6.11 -4.00 -7.84
N ALA A 53 6.35 -5.19 -7.26
CA ALA A 53 7.67 -5.55 -6.76
C ALA A 53 8.67 -5.72 -7.90
N ILE A 54 8.31 -6.37 -9.01
CA ILE A 54 9.20 -6.51 -10.16
C ILE A 54 9.60 -5.14 -10.73
N GLU A 55 8.65 -4.20 -10.80
CA GLU A 55 8.92 -2.83 -11.23
C GLU A 55 9.90 -2.12 -10.28
N ALA A 56 9.61 -2.14 -8.97
CA ALA A 56 10.45 -1.54 -7.95
C ALA A 56 11.86 -2.14 -7.90
N GLU A 57 12.00 -3.47 -7.95
CA GLU A 57 13.29 -4.15 -7.91
C GLU A 57 14.15 -3.86 -9.14
N ARG A 58 13.54 -3.73 -10.33
CA ARG A 58 14.26 -3.31 -11.53
C ARG A 58 14.77 -1.88 -11.42
N ALA A 59 13.93 -0.97 -10.91
CA ALA A 59 14.32 0.42 -10.69
C ALA A 59 15.46 0.52 -9.65
N ALA A 60 15.33 -0.20 -8.53
CA ALA A 60 16.33 -0.27 -7.48
C ALA A 60 17.66 -0.86 -7.99
N TRP A 61 17.62 -1.89 -8.82
CA TRP A 61 18.82 -2.46 -9.44
C TRP A 61 19.53 -1.45 -10.34
N VAL A 62 18.79 -0.74 -11.20
CA VAL A 62 19.37 0.30 -12.06
C VAL A 62 20.01 1.40 -11.21
N ASN A 63 19.29 1.92 -10.21
CA ASN A 63 19.81 2.95 -9.32
C ASN A 63 21.07 2.49 -8.58
N SER A 64 21.10 1.27 -8.05
CA SER A 64 22.26 0.71 -7.33
C SER A 64 23.53 0.63 -8.20
N ASN A 65 23.38 0.49 -9.52
CA ASN A 65 24.51 0.44 -10.46
C ASN A 65 24.84 1.81 -11.07
N PHE A 66 23.88 2.74 -11.08
CA PHE A 66 23.99 4.02 -11.74
C PHE A 66 23.34 5.12 -10.90
N ILE A 67 23.90 5.44 -9.74
CA ILE A 67 23.31 6.43 -8.83
C ILE A 67 23.38 7.84 -9.43
N THR A 68 22.31 8.26 -10.10
CA THR A 68 22.10 9.60 -10.68
C THR A 68 20.78 10.20 -10.23
N TYR A 69 20.60 11.51 -10.41
CA TYR A 69 19.32 12.17 -10.12
C TYR A 69 18.13 11.47 -10.79
N ASP A 70 18.26 11.12 -12.07
CA ASP A 70 17.16 10.49 -12.82
C ASP A 70 16.84 9.09 -12.27
N THR A 71 17.86 8.30 -11.95
CA THR A 71 17.64 6.96 -11.38
C THR A 71 17.14 7.01 -9.93
N ASP A 72 17.51 8.05 -9.16
CA ASP A 72 16.99 8.29 -7.81
C ASP A 72 15.48 8.56 -7.90
N MET A 73 15.05 9.38 -8.87
CA MET A 73 13.62 9.65 -9.10
C MET A 73 12.85 8.40 -9.53
N ILE A 74 13.39 7.63 -10.49
CA ILE A 74 12.75 6.39 -10.96
C ILE A 74 12.61 5.36 -9.82
N ALA A 75 13.66 5.16 -9.01
CA ALA A 75 13.62 4.25 -7.87
C ALA A 75 12.65 4.74 -6.79
N SER A 76 12.62 6.05 -6.50
CA SER A 76 11.67 6.66 -5.56
C SER A 76 10.22 6.45 -6.00
N GLU A 77 9.88 6.68 -7.26
CA GLU A 77 8.51 6.54 -7.77
C GLU A 77 8.03 5.08 -7.70
N ALA A 78 8.89 4.13 -8.10
CA ALA A 78 8.56 2.72 -8.04
C ALA A 78 8.47 2.19 -6.59
N GLY A 79 9.35 2.65 -5.70
CA GLY A 79 9.31 2.34 -4.27
C GLY A 79 8.08 2.92 -3.55
N GLU A 80 7.65 4.12 -3.94
CA GLU A 80 6.39 4.72 -3.45
C GLU A 80 5.21 3.83 -3.85
N LYS A 81 5.12 3.46 -5.12
CA LYS A 81 4.05 2.58 -5.61
C LYS A 81 3.99 1.26 -4.85
N LEU A 82 5.13 0.59 -4.67
CA LEU A 82 5.21 -0.68 -3.92
C LEU A 82 4.72 -0.51 -2.48
N THR A 83 5.20 0.51 -1.76
CA THR A 83 4.86 0.71 -0.35
C THR A 83 3.40 1.16 -0.16
N VAL A 84 2.88 2.02 -1.04
CA VAL A 84 1.46 2.43 -1.04
C VAL A 84 0.55 1.23 -1.32
N THR A 85 0.87 0.39 -2.32
CA THR A 85 0.11 -0.84 -2.60
C THR A 85 0.14 -1.79 -1.40
N GLY A 86 1.31 -2.02 -0.81
CA GLY A 86 1.43 -2.87 0.38
C GLY A 86 0.61 -2.35 1.57
N VAL A 87 0.61 -1.04 1.85
CA VAL A 87 -0.19 -0.44 2.93
C VAL A 87 -1.68 -0.57 2.64
N ARG A 88 -2.10 -0.37 1.39
CA ARG A 88 -3.50 -0.54 0.97
C ARG A 88 -3.95 -1.99 1.22
N LEU A 89 -3.21 -2.97 0.72
CA LEU A 89 -3.52 -4.40 0.90
C LEU A 89 -3.49 -4.81 2.37
N ALA A 90 -2.54 -4.30 3.16
CA ALA A 90 -2.51 -4.53 4.60
C ALA A 90 -3.79 -4.02 5.29
N ASN A 91 -4.31 -2.86 4.88
CA ASN A 91 -5.57 -2.31 5.40
C ASN A 91 -6.80 -3.09 4.95
N GLU A 92 -6.89 -3.46 3.67
CA GLU A 92 -7.97 -4.27 3.13
C GLU A 92 -8.04 -5.65 3.79
N SER A 93 -6.87 -6.25 4.09
CA SER A 93 -6.79 -7.55 4.76
C SER A 93 -7.49 -7.61 6.13
N LYS A 94 -7.78 -6.44 6.75
CA LYS A 94 -8.45 -6.35 8.06
C LYS A 94 -9.89 -6.84 8.04
N GLN A 95 -10.53 -6.91 6.87
CA GLN A 95 -11.90 -7.42 6.75
C GLN A 95 -11.99 -8.95 6.92
N PHE A 96 -10.87 -9.66 6.79
CA PHE A 96 -10.82 -11.12 6.88
C PHE A 96 -10.42 -11.56 8.29
N SER A 97 -11.28 -12.35 8.94
CA SER A 97 -10.92 -13.08 10.16
C SER A 97 -10.04 -14.29 9.83
N GLU A 98 -9.50 -14.94 10.87
CA GLU A 98 -8.91 -16.28 10.71
C GLU A 98 -9.93 -17.23 10.08
N THR A 99 -9.44 -18.03 9.15
CA THR A 99 -10.21 -18.95 8.32
C THR A 99 -10.11 -20.38 8.81
N GLY A 100 -9.09 -20.69 9.62
CA GLY A 100 -8.76 -22.05 10.06
C GLY A 100 -7.92 -22.82 9.02
N ASP A 101 -7.71 -22.26 7.84
CA ASP A 101 -6.74 -22.76 6.87
C ASP A 101 -5.38 -22.13 7.14
N TYR A 102 -4.39 -22.98 7.45
CA TYR A 102 -3.07 -22.53 7.88
C TYR A 102 -2.36 -21.66 6.83
N ASP A 103 -2.44 -22.02 5.55
CA ASP A 103 -1.74 -21.29 4.50
C ASP A 103 -2.38 -19.91 4.26
N THR A 104 -3.70 -19.85 4.25
CA THR A 104 -4.47 -18.59 4.13
C THR A 104 -4.18 -17.67 5.31
N ASP A 105 -4.27 -18.18 6.54
CA ASP A 105 -4.07 -17.36 7.74
C ASP A 105 -2.62 -16.88 7.86
N ARG A 106 -1.64 -17.71 7.50
CA ARG A 106 -0.22 -17.30 7.43
C ARG A 106 0.00 -16.18 6.42
N LYS A 107 -0.55 -16.30 5.21
CA LYS A 107 -0.39 -15.28 4.16
C LYS A 107 -1.07 -13.96 4.53
N LEU A 108 -2.25 -14.00 5.15
CA LEU A 108 -2.90 -12.80 5.72
C LEU A 108 -2.01 -12.12 6.77
N ALA A 109 -1.39 -12.89 7.67
CA ALA A 109 -0.46 -12.34 8.66
C ALA A 109 0.75 -11.68 8.00
N MET A 110 1.29 -12.28 6.93
CA MET A 110 2.40 -11.69 6.16
C MET A 110 1.99 -10.38 5.50
N ILE A 111 0.85 -10.31 4.81
CA ILE A 111 0.36 -9.07 4.17
C ILE A 111 0.23 -7.93 5.20
N ARG A 112 -0.21 -8.23 6.42
CA ARG A 112 -0.37 -7.23 7.49
C ARG A 112 0.94 -6.69 8.06
N THR A 113 2.03 -7.44 7.95
CA THR A 113 3.28 -7.18 8.69
C THR A 113 4.50 -7.03 7.79
N ALA A 114 4.36 -7.19 6.47
CA ALA A 114 5.48 -7.23 5.52
C ALA A 114 6.27 -5.92 5.42
N LEU A 115 5.68 -4.76 5.73
CA LEU A 115 6.31 -3.47 5.51
C LEU A 115 7.09 -2.98 6.74
N VAL A 116 8.40 -2.75 6.56
CA VAL A 116 9.29 -2.17 7.58
C VAL A 116 9.10 -0.65 7.70
N LEU A 117 8.96 0.03 6.55
CA LEU A 117 8.73 1.46 6.45
C LEU A 117 7.41 1.70 5.70
N PRO A 118 6.25 1.60 6.38
CA PRO A 118 4.96 1.74 5.73
C PRO A 118 4.74 3.19 5.26
N ALA A 119 4.25 3.34 4.03
CA ALA A 119 3.87 4.64 3.48
C ALA A 119 2.74 5.28 4.32
N PRO A 120 2.84 6.57 4.66
CA PRO A 120 1.74 7.34 5.23
C PRO A 120 0.52 7.36 4.29
N SER A 121 -0.69 7.47 4.85
CA SER A 121 -1.92 7.55 4.04
C SER A 121 -2.07 8.87 3.26
N ASP A 122 -1.31 9.90 3.65
CA ASP A 122 -1.23 11.16 2.92
C ASP A 122 -0.30 10.99 1.70
N PRO A 123 -0.81 11.15 0.46
CA PRO A 123 0.00 10.93 -0.75
C PRO A 123 1.25 11.81 -0.84
N ALA A 124 1.19 13.06 -0.36
CA ALA A 124 2.34 13.94 -0.39
C ALA A 124 3.44 13.45 0.56
N LYS A 125 3.05 12.93 1.73
CA LYS A 125 3.99 12.35 2.70
C LYS A 125 4.52 10.99 2.27
N ALA A 126 3.73 10.18 1.56
CA ALA A 126 4.20 8.93 0.97
C ALA A 126 5.29 9.18 -0.06
N LYS A 127 5.07 10.15 -0.96
CA LYS A 127 6.05 10.60 -1.92
C LYS A 127 7.32 11.13 -1.25
N GLU A 128 7.17 12.05 -0.29
CA GLU A 128 8.30 12.61 0.45
C GLU A 128 9.11 11.51 1.16
N LEU A 129 8.44 10.55 1.81
CA LEU A 129 9.12 9.45 2.49
C LEU A 129 9.90 8.56 1.51
N SER A 130 9.34 8.25 0.35
CA SER A 130 10.04 7.47 -0.67
C SER A 130 11.25 8.22 -1.23
N GLN A 131 11.10 9.52 -1.49
CA GLN A 131 12.19 10.38 -1.96
C GLN A 131 13.32 10.43 -0.94
N LEU A 132 13.01 10.66 0.34
CA LEU A 132 14.01 10.66 1.41
C LEU A 132 14.67 9.29 1.56
N SER A 133 13.91 8.20 1.45
CA SER A 133 14.47 6.84 1.56
C SER A 133 15.49 6.56 0.45
N THR A 134 15.16 6.92 -0.79
CA THR A 134 16.09 6.79 -1.91
C THR A 134 17.27 7.75 -1.78
N GLU A 135 17.04 9.00 -1.38
CA GLU A 135 18.10 9.99 -1.18
C GLU A 135 19.11 9.52 -0.14
N LEU A 136 18.66 9.01 1.02
CA LEU A 136 19.53 8.46 2.06
C LEU A 136 20.40 7.31 1.52
N ASN A 137 19.78 6.40 0.76
CA ASN A 137 20.49 5.25 0.19
C ASN A 137 21.54 5.70 -0.84
N SER A 138 21.16 6.65 -1.70
CA SER A 138 22.01 7.20 -2.75
C SER A 138 23.14 8.06 -2.20
N MET A 139 22.88 8.91 -1.20
CA MET A 139 23.91 9.71 -0.51
C MET A 139 25.00 8.81 0.06
N TYR A 140 24.60 7.73 0.74
CA TYR A 140 25.54 6.75 1.28
C TYR A 140 26.28 5.98 0.16
N GLY A 141 25.56 5.54 -0.88
CA GLY A 141 26.12 4.72 -1.96
C GLY A 141 27.10 5.47 -2.88
N LYS A 142 26.87 6.75 -3.16
CA LYS A 142 27.73 7.57 -4.04
C LYS A 142 28.68 8.52 -3.29
N GLY A 143 28.66 8.50 -1.96
CA GLY A 143 29.44 9.39 -1.11
C GLY A 143 30.95 9.32 -1.37
N SER A 144 31.59 10.49 -1.48
CA SER A 144 33.03 10.62 -1.64
C SER A 144 33.56 11.83 -0.87
N TYR A 145 34.60 11.61 -0.05
CA TYR A 145 35.25 12.66 0.71
C TYR A 145 36.43 13.21 -0.08
N CYS A 146 36.45 14.51 -0.37
CA CYS A 146 37.55 15.18 -1.05
C CYS A 146 38.34 16.05 -0.06
N ASP A 147 39.66 15.92 -0.05
CA ASP A 147 40.51 16.78 0.78
C ASP A 147 40.83 18.12 0.10
N GLN A 148 41.65 18.96 0.77
CA GLN A 148 42.01 20.30 0.31
C GLN A 148 42.74 20.31 -1.05
N ASN A 149 43.30 19.18 -1.47
CA ASN A 149 43.97 19.03 -2.75
C ASN A 149 43.03 18.47 -3.84
N ASN A 150 41.72 18.40 -3.57
CA ASN A 150 40.70 17.76 -4.40
C ASN A 150 40.98 16.26 -4.66
N GLN A 151 41.70 15.59 -3.75
CA GLN A 151 41.85 14.15 -3.80
C GLN A 151 40.67 13.51 -3.10
N CYS A 152 39.82 12.83 -3.88
CA CYS A 152 38.58 12.24 -3.40
C CYS A 152 38.72 10.74 -3.12
N ALA A 153 38.10 10.27 -2.05
CA ALA A 153 38.06 8.87 -1.63
C ALA A 153 36.63 8.43 -1.34
N SER A 154 36.22 7.33 -1.98
CA SER A 154 34.95 6.66 -1.70
C SER A 154 34.99 5.93 -0.36
N LEU A 155 33.82 5.52 0.15
CA LEU A 155 33.72 4.69 1.35
C LEU A 155 34.62 3.45 1.28
N GLY A 156 34.71 2.79 0.12
CA GLY A 156 35.56 1.61 -0.05
C GLY A 156 37.05 1.94 0.15
N ALA A 157 37.52 3.06 -0.39
CA ALA A 157 38.91 3.51 -0.23
C ALA A 157 39.20 3.95 1.22
N LEU A 158 38.28 4.68 1.84
CA LEU A 158 38.37 5.05 3.25
C LEU A 158 38.37 3.81 4.15
N SER A 159 37.52 2.82 3.87
CA SER A 159 37.46 1.55 4.60
C SER A 159 38.78 0.78 4.50
N ASN A 160 39.40 0.76 3.32
CA ASN A 160 40.73 0.15 3.16
C ASN A 160 41.79 0.89 4.00
N THR A 161 41.73 2.21 4.07
CA THR A 161 42.62 3.01 4.93
C THR A 161 42.43 2.64 6.40
N ILE A 162 41.18 2.59 6.87
CA ILE A 162 40.85 2.18 8.24
C ILE A 162 41.36 0.77 8.56
N ALA A 163 41.26 -0.16 7.60
CA ALA A 163 41.68 -1.54 7.80
C ALA A 163 43.21 -1.72 7.84
N THR A 164 43.93 -1.00 6.97
CA THR A 164 45.35 -1.27 6.67
C THR A 164 46.31 -0.29 7.33
N SER A 165 45.93 0.98 7.52
CA SER A 165 46.80 1.97 8.15
C SER A 165 46.97 1.69 9.64
N ARG A 166 48.13 2.07 10.17
CA ARG A 166 48.44 2.08 11.60
C ARG A 166 48.84 3.47 12.08
N ASP A 167 48.75 4.49 11.21
CA ASP A 167 48.95 5.88 11.57
C ASP A 167 47.65 6.45 12.15
N PRO A 168 47.63 6.88 13.43
CA PRO A 168 46.46 7.50 14.04
C PRO A 168 45.93 8.71 13.28
N ALA A 169 46.79 9.50 12.63
CA ALA A 169 46.39 10.68 11.89
C ALA A 169 45.63 10.33 10.60
N GLU A 170 46.09 9.30 9.87
CA GLU A 170 45.39 8.80 8.67
C GLU A 170 44.04 8.20 9.02
N LEU A 171 43.97 7.41 10.10
CA LEU A 171 42.73 6.82 10.60
C LEU A 171 41.71 7.90 11.00
N LEU A 172 42.15 8.92 11.74
CA LEU A 172 41.30 10.03 12.15
C LEU A 172 40.81 10.85 10.95
N LYS A 173 41.69 11.12 9.97
CA LYS A 173 41.30 11.82 8.72
C LYS A 173 40.23 11.04 7.98
N ALA A 174 40.40 9.73 7.80
CA ALA A 174 39.42 8.89 7.11
C ALA A 174 38.07 8.84 7.85
N TRP A 175 38.09 8.67 9.18
CA TRP A 175 36.88 8.61 10.00
C TRP A 175 36.11 9.93 10.01
N ASN A 176 36.80 11.05 10.20
CA ASN A 176 36.19 12.39 10.18
C ASN A 176 35.68 12.72 8.78
N GLY A 177 36.46 12.43 7.73
CA GLY A 177 36.08 12.70 6.35
C GLY A 177 34.75 12.07 5.99
N TRP A 178 34.55 10.79 6.30
CA TRP A 178 33.29 10.10 6.03
C TRP A 178 32.09 10.74 6.76
N ARG A 179 32.24 11.08 8.03
CA ARG A 179 31.17 11.67 8.87
C ARG A 179 30.78 13.10 8.52
N THR A 180 31.50 13.74 7.58
CA THR A 180 31.10 15.06 7.06
C THR A 180 30.20 14.97 5.83
N ILE A 181 30.12 13.79 5.20
CA ILE A 181 29.34 13.57 3.98
C ILE A 181 28.20 12.56 4.16
N SER A 182 28.25 11.72 5.20
CA SER A 182 27.23 10.74 5.58
C SER A 182 26.80 10.90 7.03
#